data_AF-A0A2V8KZY6-F1
#
_entry.id   AF-A0A2V8KZY6-F1
#
_cell.length_a   1.000
_cell.length_b   1.000
_cell.length_c   1.000
_cell.angle_alpha   90.00
_cell.angle_beta   90.00
_cell.angle_gamma   90.00
#
_symmetry.space_group_name_H-M   'P 1'
#
loop_
_entity.id
_entity.type
_entity.pdbx_description
1 polymer ?
#
loop_
_entity_poly.entity_id
_entity_poly.type
_entity_poly.pdbx_seq_one_letter_code
_entity_poly.pdbx_strand_id
1 'polypeptide(L)'
;MISPRFASNDGRECMDMLAVNEVNWPCNGDSWRSGGTATNNEKLMSFDFFDEILRSLVKREAFPNLKAIVVAGHSAGGQFVTRYEMANQIHEKIGVPIAYVVANPSSYAYPDPERPDGDNKEFRAFRDARNCTTYDNWPYGLEGRSGYSARLSDDQLRKQLASRPATYLVGELDTLPLAGFDSSCPAMAQGANRLARGQAFANYVNRKYTQQKLMVVPLCGHNARCMFTTEQVLPILFPKLQ
;
A
#
# COMPACT_ATOMS: atom_id res chain seq x y z
N MET A 1 -5.41 2.48 18.84
CA MET A 1 -5.49 2.18 17.39
C MET A 1 -6.41 3.21 16.76
N ILE A 2 -6.00 3.81 15.65
CA ILE A 2 -6.82 4.78 14.91
C ILE A 2 -7.01 4.19 13.52
N SER A 3 -8.26 4.06 13.10
CA SER A 3 -8.64 3.53 11.78
C SER A 3 -9.45 4.58 11.05
N PRO A 4 -8.84 5.41 10.19
CA PRO A 4 -9.57 6.41 9.44
C PRO A 4 -10.53 5.76 8.43
N ARG A 5 -11.64 6.44 8.17
CA ARG A 5 -12.61 6.09 7.13
C ARG A 5 -12.26 6.87 5.86
N PHE A 6 -12.08 6.15 4.76
CA PHE A 6 -12.04 6.73 3.41
C PHE A 6 -13.29 6.25 2.66
N ALA A 7 -14.31 7.10 2.57
CA ALA A 7 -15.58 6.72 1.95
C ALA A 7 -15.45 6.67 0.42
N SER A 8 -16.22 5.80 -0.22
CA SER A 8 -16.37 5.75 -1.67
C SER A 8 -17.84 5.66 -2.03
N ASN A 9 -18.33 6.59 -2.85
CA ASN A 9 -19.71 6.60 -3.31
C ASN A 9 -19.79 7.13 -4.74
N ASP A 10 -20.08 6.22 -5.67
CA ASP A 10 -20.36 6.53 -7.08
C ASP A 10 -21.83 6.24 -7.47
N GLY A 11 -22.64 5.87 -6.47
CA GLY A 11 -24.05 5.49 -6.63
C GLY A 11 -24.28 4.15 -7.34
N ARG A 12 -23.23 3.34 -7.58
CA ARG A 12 -23.32 2.08 -8.32
C ARG A 12 -22.53 0.95 -7.67
N GLU A 13 -21.21 1.00 -7.74
CA GLU A 13 -20.34 -0.06 -7.23
C GLU A 13 -20.01 0.16 -5.76
N CYS A 14 -19.92 1.44 -5.34
CA CYS A 14 -19.81 1.82 -3.95
C CYS A 14 -20.94 2.76 -3.58
N MET A 15 -21.50 2.51 -2.41
CA MET A 15 -22.66 3.23 -1.90
C MET A 15 -22.47 3.60 -0.43
N ASP A 16 -21.24 3.99 -0.03
CA ASP A 16 -21.02 4.43 1.33
C ASP A 16 -21.93 5.61 1.66
N MET A 17 -22.66 5.54 2.77
CA MET A 17 -23.42 6.68 3.25
C MET A 17 -22.45 7.81 3.59
N LEU A 18 -22.66 8.97 2.98
CA LEU A 18 -21.84 10.16 3.19
C LEU A 18 -22.52 11.09 4.19
N ALA A 19 -21.78 11.58 5.17
CA ALA A 19 -22.19 12.73 5.98
C ALA A 19 -22.18 14.01 5.13
N VAL A 20 -22.82 15.07 5.65
CA VAL A 20 -22.83 16.38 5.00
C VAL A 20 -21.39 16.85 4.80
N ASN A 21 -21.04 17.16 3.55
CA ASN A 21 -19.69 17.58 3.13
C ASN A 21 -18.58 16.53 3.35
N GLU A 22 -18.92 15.24 3.56
CA GLU A 22 -17.90 14.18 3.64
C GLU A 22 -17.20 14.01 2.29
N VAL A 23 -15.87 14.03 2.31
CA VAL A 23 -15.04 13.80 1.14
C VAL A 23 -15.02 12.31 0.82
N ASN A 24 -15.14 11.96 -0.47
CA ASN A 24 -15.14 10.56 -0.91
C ASN A 24 -14.28 10.36 -2.15
N TRP A 25 -13.93 9.11 -2.43
CA TRP A 25 -13.05 8.72 -3.52
C TRP A 25 -13.73 7.75 -4.50
N PRO A 26 -13.21 7.64 -5.74
CA PRO A 26 -13.69 6.64 -6.68
C PRO A 26 -13.54 5.22 -6.12
N CYS A 27 -14.44 4.32 -6.51
CA CYS A 27 -14.38 2.88 -6.16
C CYS A 27 -13.13 2.18 -6.68
N ASN A 28 -12.73 2.56 -7.88
CA ASN A 28 -11.74 1.87 -8.70
C ASN A 28 -10.78 2.88 -9.34
N GLY A 29 -9.72 2.38 -9.99
CA GLY A 29 -8.68 3.22 -10.57
C GLY A 29 -7.87 3.97 -9.51
N ASP A 30 -7.60 5.25 -9.76
CA ASP A 30 -6.90 6.16 -8.85
C ASP A 30 -7.80 6.58 -7.67
N SER A 31 -8.06 5.59 -6.82
CA SER A 31 -8.94 5.63 -5.66
C SER A 31 -8.17 6.00 -4.39
N TRP A 32 -8.84 6.03 -3.24
CA TRP A 32 -8.20 6.35 -1.96
C TRP A 32 -6.97 5.47 -1.64
N ARG A 33 -6.98 4.20 -2.08
CA ARG A 33 -5.87 3.25 -1.93
C ARG A 33 -4.62 3.57 -2.76
N SER A 34 -4.67 4.61 -3.58
CA SER A 34 -3.59 5.00 -4.51
C SER A 34 -3.09 6.42 -4.28
N GLY A 35 -3.58 7.12 -3.25
CA GLY A 35 -3.32 8.56 -3.10
C GLY A 35 -4.18 9.42 -4.01
N GLY A 36 -5.28 8.86 -4.54
CA GLY A 36 -6.12 9.48 -5.54
C GLY A 36 -6.87 10.71 -5.04
N THR A 37 -7.31 11.52 -6.00
CA THR A 37 -8.10 12.74 -5.82
C THR A 37 -9.55 12.41 -5.46
N ALA A 38 -10.14 13.21 -4.57
CA ALA A 38 -11.54 13.04 -4.17
C ALA A 38 -12.51 13.37 -5.31
N THR A 39 -13.64 12.67 -5.37
CA THR A 39 -14.67 12.86 -6.41
C THR A 39 -15.38 14.21 -6.30
N ASN A 40 -15.52 14.71 -5.07
CA ASN A 40 -16.26 15.93 -4.76
C ASN A 40 -15.35 17.13 -4.45
N ASN A 41 -14.02 16.97 -4.52
CA ASN A 41 -13.07 18.08 -4.37
C ASN A 41 -11.71 17.76 -5.01
N GLU A 42 -11.42 18.36 -6.16
CA GLU A 42 -10.19 18.12 -6.93
C GLU A 42 -8.88 18.52 -6.22
N LYS A 43 -8.97 19.34 -5.15
CA LYS A 43 -7.81 19.81 -4.39
C LYS A 43 -7.42 18.86 -3.26
N LEU A 44 -8.25 17.85 -2.99
CA LEU A 44 -8.10 16.95 -1.85
C LEU A 44 -7.75 15.56 -2.32
N MET A 45 -6.67 15.01 -1.76
CA MET A 45 -6.19 13.66 -2.07
C MET A 45 -6.20 12.82 -0.79
N SER A 46 -6.38 11.51 -0.94
CA SER A 46 -6.45 10.58 0.21
C SER A 46 -5.19 10.57 1.06
N PHE A 47 -4.02 10.71 0.45
CA PHE A 47 -2.75 10.80 1.18
C PHE A 47 -2.58 12.13 1.91
N ASP A 48 -3.16 13.24 1.44
CA ASP A 48 -3.17 14.51 2.20
C ASP A 48 -3.96 14.38 3.51
N PHE A 49 -5.09 13.65 3.47
CA PHE A 49 -5.87 13.37 4.68
C PHE A 49 -5.07 12.56 5.69
N PHE A 50 -4.33 11.55 5.20
CA PHE A 50 -3.51 10.71 6.07
C PHE A 50 -2.30 11.47 6.63
N ASP A 51 -1.70 12.37 5.83
CA ASP A 51 -0.67 13.28 6.31
C ASP A 51 -1.15 14.10 7.51
N GLU A 52 -2.34 14.70 7.41
CA GLU A 52 -2.92 15.51 8.49
C GLU A 52 -3.30 14.69 9.72
N ILE A 53 -3.74 13.43 9.54
CA ILE A 53 -3.91 12.50 10.66
C ILE A 53 -2.58 12.32 11.37
N LEU A 54 -1.52 11.93 10.66
CA LEU A 54 -0.22 11.68 11.28
C LEU A 54 0.33 12.96 11.95
N ARG A 55 0.22 14.13 11.31
CA ARG A 55 0.61 15.42 11.91
C ARG A 55 -0.15 15.71 13.20
N SER A 56 -1.42 15.33 13.26
CA SER A 56 -2.23 15.50 14.46
C SER A 56 -1.84 14.54 15.58
N LEU A 57 -1.37 13.33 15.26
CA LEU A 57 -0.93 12.36 16.27
C LEU A 57 0.36 12.79 16.97
N VAL A 58 1.29 13.44 16.26
CA VAL A 58 2.57 13.86 16.86
C VAL A 58 2.50 15.13 17.69
N LYS A 59 1.33 15.79 17.72
CA LYS A 59 1.08 16.92 18.62
C LYS A 59 1.10 16.42 20.06
N ARG A 60 1.99 17.00 20.88
CA ARG A 60 2.16 16.58 22.29
C ARG A 60 0.89 16.79 23.12
N GLU A 61 0.06 17.73 22.70
CA GLU A 61 -1.24 18.03 23.33
C GLU A 61 -2.21 16.85 23.18
N ALA A 62 -2.11 16.08 22.08
CA ALA A 62 -2.96 14.92 21.82
C ALA A 62 -2.35 13.63 22.38
N PHE A 63 -1.05 13.40 22.15
CA PHE A 63 -0.36 12.19 22.59
C PHE A 63 1.04 12.51 23.17
N PRO A 64 1.11 12.96 24.44
CA PRO A 64 2.36 13.47 25.03
C PRO A 64 3.48 12.43 25.14
N ASN A 65 3.12 11.14 25.18
CA ASN A 65 4.04 10.02 25.32
C ASN A 65 4.23 9.22 24.02
N LEU A 66 3.82 9.75 22.86
CA LEU A 66 3.98 9.05 21.59
C LEU A 66 5.47 8.87 21.25
N LYS A 67 5.89 7.62 21.07
CA LYS A 67 7.30 7.26 20.77
C LYS A 67 7.51 6.69 19.38
N ALA A 68 6.48 6.06 18.80
CA ALA A 68 6.53 5.46 17.48
C ALA A 68 5.13 5.36 16.90
N ILE A 69 5.04 5.34 15.58
CA ILE A 69 3.80 5.10 14.82
C ILE A 69 4.01 3.87 13.94
N VAL A 70 3.06 2.94 13.95
CA VAL A 70 2.99 1.87 12.95
C VAL A 70 1.78 2.12 12.06
N VAL A 71 2.02 2.29 10.77
CA VAL A 71 1.00 2.43 9.74
C VAL A 71 0.80 1.06 9.11
N ALA A 72 -0.34 0.43 9.41
CA ALA A 72 -0.66 -0.94 8.97
C ALA A 72 -1.92 -0.97 8.10
N GLY A 73 -1.92 -1.82 7.09
CA GLY A 73 -3.07 -1.98 6.19
C GLY A 73 -3.17 -3.38 5.60
N HIS A 74 -4.39 -3.89 5.48
CA HIS A 74 -4.70 -5.19 4.88
C HIS A 74 -5.47 -5.02 3.56
N SER A 75 -5.22 -5.86 2.55
CA SER A 75 -5.94 -5.84 1.27
C SER A 75 -5.83 -4.48 0.57
N ALA A 76 -6.93 -3.79 0.29
CA ALA A 76 -6.90 -2.41 -0.21
C ALA A 76 -6.12 -1.45 0.72
N GLY A 77 -6.17 -1.66 2.04
CA GLY A 77 -5.33 -0.94 2.99
C GLY A 77 -3.84 -1.28 2.85
N GLY A 78 -3.49 -2.52 2.48
CA GLY A 78 -2.10 -2.88 2.19
C GLY A 78 -1.58 -2.12 0.95
N GLN A 79 -2.44 -1.99 -0.07
CA GLN A 79 -2.13 -1.21 -1.26
C GLN A 79 -1.92 0.27 -0.91
N PHE A 80 -2.77 0.82 -0.05
CA PHE A 80 -2.61 2.16 0.50
C PHE A 80 -1.24 2.31 1.16
N VAL A 81 -0.90 1.42 2.11
CA VAL A 81 0.32 1.56 2.91
C VAL A 81 1.58 1.44 2.05
N THR A 82 1.67 0.49 1.12
CA THR A 82 2.87 0.35 0.27
C THR A 82 3.03 1.49 -0.74
N ARG A 83 1.94 2.13 -1.16
CA ARG A 83 2.02 3.32 -2.03
C ARG A 83 2.31 4.57 -1.20
N TYR A 84 1.74 4.66 0.00
CA TYR A 84 1.95 5.77 0.91
C TYR A 84 3.39 5.78 1.43
N GLU A 85 3.98 4.64 1.80
CA GLU A 85 5.39 4.58 2.20
C GLU A 85 6.31 5.08 1.09
N MET A 86 5.96 4.89 -0.19
CA MET A 86 6.73 5.39 -1.32
C MET A 86 6.51 6.90 -1.51
N ALA A 87 5.27 7.36 -1.42
CA ALA A 87 4.91 8.70 -1.91
C ALA A 87 4.86 9.78 -0.83
N ASN A 88 4.67 9.44 0.45
CA ASN A 88 4.44 10.46 1.47
C ASN A 88 5.67 11.33 1.70
N GLN A 89 5.43 12.61 1.99
CA GLN A 89 6.48 13.62 2.11
C GLN A 89 6.75 14.02 3.56
N ILE A 90 6.18 13.28 4.51
CA ILE A 90 6.15 13.66 5.92
C ILE A 90 6.92 12.70 6.84
N HIS A 91 7.26 11.50 6.37
CA HIS A 91 7.99 10.49 7.15
C HIS A 91 9.22 11.08 7.86
N GLU A 92 10.05 11.82 7.12
CA GLU A 92 11.29 12.42 7.65
C GLU A 92 11.03 13.73 8.42
N LYS A 93 9.82 14.30 8.31
CA LYS A 93 9.46 15.61 8.89
C LYS A 93 8.69 15.49 10.21
N ILE A 94 8.11 14.33 10.51
CA ILE A 94 7.16 14.20 11.62
C ILE A 94 7.82 14.11 13.00
N GLY A 95 9.14 13.86 13.05
CA GLY A 95 9.91 13.83 14.29
C GLY A 95 9.65 12.63 15.21
N VAL A 96 8.79 11.70 14.80
CA VAL A 96 8.51 10.43 15.48
C VAL A 96 8.77 9.29 14.50
N PRO A 97 9.49 8.22 14.90
CA PRO A 97 9.71 7.06 14.05
C PRO A 97 8.40 6.46 13.52
N ILE A 98 8.34 6.19 12.21
CA ILE A 98 7.22 5.53 11.55
C ILE A 98 7.71 4.19 10.96
N ALA A 99 6.96 3.12 11.13
CA ALA A 99 7.12 1.87 10.39
C ALA A 99 5.85 1.51 9.61
N TYR A 100 6.01 0.79 8.50
CA TYR A 100 4.92 0.41 7.61
C TYR A 100 4.72 -1.11 7.62
N VAL A 101 3.48 -1.55 7.73
CA VAL A 101 3.09 -2.97 7.68
C VAL A 101 2.08 -3.18 6.57
N VAL A 102 2.53 -3.84 5.51
CA VAL A 102 1.78 -4.07 4.27
C VAL A 102 1.29 -5.50 4.26
N ALA A 103 -0.02 -5.73 4.43
CA ALA A 103 -0.59 -7.07 4.52
C ALA A 103 -1.51 -7.40 3.34
N ASN A 104 -1.24 -8.51 2.66
CA ASN A 104 -2.09 -9.07 1.58
C ASN A 104 -2.64 -8.06 0.55
N PRO A 105 -1.86 -7.07 0.06
CA PRO A 105 -2.38 -6.21 -0.99
C PRO A 105 -2.61 -7.02 -2.27
N SER A 106 -3.60 -6.59 -3.05
CA SER A 106 -3.87 -7.24 -4.34
C SER A 106 -2.88 -6.81 -5.41
N SER A 107 -2.17 -5.70 -5.26
CA SER A 107 -1.17 -5.22 -6.22
C SER A 107 -0.17 -4.29 -5.53
N TYR A 108 1.01 -4.14 -6.13
CA TYR A 108 2.12 -3.30 -5.69
C TYR A 108 2.53 -2.34 -6.80
N ALA A 109 3.18 -1.23 -6.45
CA ALA A 109 3.75 -0.30 -7.42
C ALA A 109 5.21 -0.69 -7.70
N TYR A 110 5.46 -1.30 -8.86
CA TYR A 110 6.81 -1.64 -9.29
C TYR A 110 7.56 -0.37 -9.74
N PRO A 111 8.77 -0.08 -9.23
CA PRO A 111 9.54 1.12 -9.57
C PRO A 111 10.14 1.18 -10.99
N ASP A 112 9.99 0.11 -11.78
CA ASP A 112 10.44 -0.02 -13.16
C ASP A 112 9.55 -1.01 -13.95
N PRO A 113 9.71 -1.12 -15.28
CA PRO A 113 8.87 -1.98 -16.12
C PRO A 113 9.13 -3.49 -15.97
N GLU A 114 9.96 -3.94 -15.03
CA GLU A 114 10.17 -5.36 -14.83
C GLU A 114 9.03 -5.99 -14.01
N ARG A 115 8.68 -7.22 -14.36
CA ARG A 115 7.69 -8.02 -13.66
C ARG A 115 8.24 -9.42 -13.37
N PRO A 116 7.66 -10.14 -12.39
CA PRO A 116 8.08 -11.49 -12.07
C PRO A 116 7.92 -12.42 -13.29
N ASP A 117 8.94 -13.23 -13.57
CA ASP A 117 8.93 -14.23 -14.64
C ASP A 117 9.00 -15.63 -14.03
N GLY A 118 8.02 -16.49 -14.32
CA GLY A 118 7.92 -17.85 -13.78
C GLY A 118 7.68 -17.89 -12.27
N ASP A 119 8.53 -18.60 -11.52
CA ASP A 119 8.37 -18.88 -10.07
C ASP A 119 8.66 -17.68 -9.15
N ASN A 120 8.45 -16.44 -9.62
CA ASN A 120 8.64 -15.20 -8.85
C ASN A 120 10.06 -14.96 -8.30
N LYS A 121 11.06 -15.59 -8.92
CA LYS A 121 12.47 -15.45 -8.53
C LYS A 121 13.23 -14.54 -9.48
N GLU A 122 12.85 -14.46 -10.74
CA GLU A 122 13.51 -13.63 -11.75
C GLU A 122 12.60 -12.47 -12.17
N PHE A 123 13.20 -11.33 -12.50
CA PHE A 123 12.50 -10.11 -12.91
C PHE A 123 13.04 -9.67 -14.26
N ARG A 124 12.14 -9.42 -15.20
CA ARG A 124 12.47 -9.05 -16.59
C ARG A 124 11.41 -8.10 -17.13
N ALA A 125 11.72 -7.43 -18.23
CA ALA A 125 10.71 -6.65 -18.97
C ALA A 125 9.45 -7.50 -19.22
N PHE A 126 8.28 -6.92 -18.93
CA PHE A 126 7.03 -7.68 -18.97
C PHE A 126 6.71 -8.19 -20.39
N ARG A 127 6.64 -9.52 -20.54
CA ARG A 127 6.52 -10.17 -21.85
C ARG A 127 5.23 -9.79 -22.60
N ASP A 128 4.15 -9.56 -21.87
CA ASP A 128 2.83 -9.25 -22.44
C ASP A 128 2.52 -7.74 -22.45
N ALA A 129 3.55 -6.89 -22.37
CA ALA A 129 3.41 -5.42 -22.35
C ALA A 129 2.62 -4.85 -23.54
N ARG A 130 2.60 -5.55 -24.68
CA ARG A 130 1.81 -5.13 -25.86
C ARG A 130 0.30 -5.29 -25.69
N ASN A 131 -0.15 -6.30 -24.95
CA ASN A 131 -1.58 -6.53 -24.68
C ASN A 131 -2.02 -5.89 -23.36
N CYS A 132 -1.05 -5.55 -22.50
CA CYS A 132 -1.26 -4.99 -21.17
C CYS A 132 -0.64 -3.60 -21.04
N THR A 133 -1.00 -2.67 -21.91
CA THR A 133 -0.25 -1.41 -22.08
C THR A 133 -0.23 -0.52 -20.83
N THR A 134 -1.10 -0.74 -19.86
CA THR A 134 -1.19 0.03 -18.62
C THR A 134 -0.51 -0.63 -17.41
N TYR A 135 0.22 -1.73 -17.61
CA TYR A 135 0.89 -2.48 -16.53
C TYR A 135 1.87 -1.66 -15.71
N ASP A 136 2.47 -0.63 -16.31
CA ASP A 136 3.42 0.26 -15.65
C ASP A 136 2.86 1.63 -15.27
N ASN A 137 1.56 1.86 -15.52
CA ASN A 137 0.88 3.05 -15.04
C ASN A 137 0.66 2.96 -13.53
N TRP A 138 0.69 4.11 -12.86
CA TRP A 138 0.23 4.24 -11.49
C TRP A 138 -1.22 3.75 -11.38
N PRO A 139 -1.55 2.88 -10.41
CA PRO A 139 -0.77 2.58 -9.20
C PRO A 139 -0.05 1.21 -9.21
N TYR A 140 0.24 0.66 -10.40
CA TYR A 140 0.92 -0.63 -10.60
C TYR A 140 2.39 -0.48 -10.98
N GLY A 141 2.73 0.62 -11.65
CA GLY A 141 4.09 1.10 -11.86
C GLY A 141 4.21 2.59 -11.56
N LEU A 142 5.17 3.27 -12.18
CA LEU A 142 5.47 4.69 -11.92
C LEU A 142 5.03 5.64 -13.03
N GLU A 143 4.56 5.13 -14.17
CA GLU A 143 4.12 5.97 -15.29
C GLU A 143 2.77 6.63 -15.03
N GLY A 144 2.49 7.75 -15.70
CA GLY A 144 1.15 8.37 -15.67
C GLY A 144 0.68 8.82 -14.28
N ARG A 145 1.59 9.04 -13.32
CA ARG A 145 1.24 9.57 -11.99
C ARG A 145 0.54 10.92 -12.11
N SER A 146 -0.46 11.10 -11.27
CA SER A 146 -1.16 12.36 -11.06
C SER A 146 -1.36 12.61 -9.55
N GLY A 147 -1.89 13.77 -9.19
CA GLY A 147 -2.24 14.09 -7.82
C GLY A 147 -1.06 14.03 -6.85
N TYR A 148 -1.25 13.36 -5.70
CA TYR A 148 -0.30 13.37 -4.60
C TYR A 148 1.04 12.74 -5.00
N SER A 149 0.98 11.62 -5.72
CA SER A 149 2.14 10.82 -6.10
C SER A 149 3.01 11.51 -7.18
N ALA A 150 2.42 12.41 -7.97
CA ALA A 150 3.13 13.21 -8.98
C ALA A 150 3.97 14.35 -8.40
N ARG A 151 3.83 14.66 -7.10
CA ARG A 151 4.62 15.70 -6.42
C ARG A 151 6.09 15.32 -6.22
N LEU A 152 6.44 14.05 -6.43
CA LEU A 152 7.78 13.51 -6.29
C LEU A 152 8.26 12.89 -7.59
N SER A 153 9.57 12.93 -7.82
CA SER A 153 10.22 12.22 -8.93
C SER A 153 10.26 10.72 -8.69
N ASP A 154 10.45 9.94 -9.75
CA ASP A 154 10.59 8.48 -9.66
C ASP A 154 11.75 8.07 -8.75
N ASP A 155 12.86 8.81 -8.83
CA ASP A 155 14.03 8.55 -7.99
C ASP A 155 13.78 8.83 -6.51
N GLN A 156 12.94 9.82 -6.20
CA GLN A 156 12.50 10.04 -4.83
C GLN A 156 11.62 8.87 -4.34
N LEU A 157 10.69 8.38 -5.15
CA LEU A 157 9.87 7.22 -4.79
C LEU A 157 10.73 5.95 -4.58
N ARG A 158 11.67 5.67 -5.49
CA ARG A 158 12.64 4.57 -5.36
C ARG A 158 13.46 4.68 -4.09
N LYS A 159 14.00 5.87 -3.80
CA LYS A 159 14.78 6.13 -2.60
C LYS A 159 13.97 5.88 -1.33
N GLN A 160 12.73 6.36 -1.30
CA GLN A 160 11.85 6.20 -0.13
C GLN A 160 11.46 4.73 0.09
N LEU A 161 11.14 3.98 -0.98
CA LEU A 161 10.92 2.53 -0.91
C LEU A 161 12.15 1.79 -0.33
N ALA A 162 13.35 2.23 -0.71
CA ALA A 162 14.61 1.63 -0.28
C ALA A 162 15.02 2.01 1.14
N SER A 163 14.59 3.16 1.68
CA SER A 163 15.08 3.67 2.96
C SER A 163 14.10 3.52 4.12
N ARG A 164 12.80 3.37 3.83
CA ARG A 164 11.76 3.37 4.87
C ARG A 164 11.51 1.96 5.42
N PRO A 165 11.29 1.82 6.74
CA PRO A 165 11.14 0.52 7.37
C PRO A 165 9.77 -0.10 7.06
N ALA A 166 9.78 -1.04 6.12
CA ALA A 166 8.60 -1.77 5.67
C ALA A 166 8.65 -3.23 6.10
N THR A 167 7.50 -3.79 6.47
CA THR A 167 7.32 -5.23 6.65
C THR A 167 6.14 -5.71 5.81
N TYR A 168 6.42 -6.61 4.88
CA TYR A 168 5.43 -7.26 4.04
C TYR A 168 4.93 -8.53 4.72
N LEU A 169 3.63 -8.59 4.97
CA LEU A 169 2.95 -9.77 5.50
C LEU A 169 2.11 -10.40 4.39
N VAL A 170 2.32 -11.68 4.14
CA VAL A 170 1.53 -12.45 3.17
C VAL A 170 0.94 -13.67 3.83
N GLY A 171 -0.37 -13.88 3.70
CA GLY A 171 -1.04 -15.05 4.23
C GLY A 171 -0.69 -16.29 3.42
N GLU A 172 -0.26 -17.36 4.08
CA GLU A 172 0.07 -18.65 3.46
C GLU A 172 -1.08 -19.20 2.59
N LEU A 173 -2.32 -18.93 2.99
CA LEU A 173 -3.54 -19.41 2.32
C LEU A 173 -4.20 -18.36 1.42
N ASP A 174 -3.60 -17.17 1.22
CA ASP A 174 -4.13 -16.14 0.32
C ASP A 174 -3.75 -16.43 -1.15
N THR A 175 -4.14 -17.63 -1.59
CA THR A 175 -3.74 -18.24 -2.87
C THR A 175 -4.88 -18.28 -3.89
N LEU A 176 -6.09 -17.88 -3.50
CA LEU A 176 -7.29 -17.89 -4.33
C LEU A 176 -7.70 -16.45 -4.73
N PRO A 177 -8.19 -16.24 -5.97
CA PRO A 177 -8.63 -14.93 -6.46
C PRO A 177 -10.02 -14.55 -5.92
N LEU A 178 -10.14 -14.45 -4.59
CA LEU A 178 -11.41 -14.17 -3.89
C LEU A 178 -11.36 -12.81 -3.17
N ALA A 179 -12.55 -12.33 -2.79
CA ALA A 179 -12.76 -11.17 -1.91
C ALA A 179 -12.03 -9.89 -2.38
N GLY A 180 -12.55 -9.24 -3.44
CA GLY A 180 -11.98 -8.00 -3.97
C GLY A 180 -10.59 -8.19 -4.60
N PHE A 181 -10.37 -9.36 -5.22
CA PHE A 181 -9.13 -9.65 -5.94
C PHE A 181 -9.04 -8.84 -7.22
N ASP A 182 -7.92 -8.18 -7.40
CA ASP A 182 -7.61 -7.42 -8.61
C ASP A 182 -7.15 -8.38 -9.73
N SER A 183 -8.10 -8.74 -10.60
CA SER A 183 -7.88 -9.58 -11.77
C SER A 183 -7.58 -8.76 -13.04
N SER A 184 -7.33 -7.45 -12.91
CA SER A 184 -6.94 -6.64 -14.05
C SER A 184 -5.58 -7.11 -14.58
N CYS A 185 -5.37 -6.96 -15.89
CA CYS A 185 -4.08 -7.27 -16.51
C CYS A 185 -2.86 -6.69 -15.78
N PRO A 186 -2.82 -5.39 -15.41
CA PRO A 186 -1.65 -4.81 -14.73
C PRO A 186 -1.37 -5.46 -13.37
N ALA A 187 -2.41 -5.92 -12.65
CA ALA A 187 -2.24 -6.66 -11.40
C ALA A 187 -1.82 -8.12 -11.63
N MET A 188 -2.39 -8.77 -12.66
CA MET A 188 -2.04 -10.16 -13.04
C MET A 188 -0.60 -10.27 -13.54
N ALA A 189 -0.03 -9.20 -14.10
CA ALA A 189 1.39 -9.11 -14.43
C ALA A 189 2.32 -9.34 -13.22
N GLN A 190 1.81 -9.21 -12.00
CA GLN A 190 2.57 -9.35 -10.76
C GLN A 190 2.48 -10.76 -10.13
N GLY A 191 1.62 -11.65 -10.66
CA GLY A 191 1.42 -13.00 -10.16
C GLY A 191 -0.05 -13.43 -10.04
N ALA A 192 -0.27 -14.73 -9.88
CA ALA A 192 -1.60 -15.35 -9.94
C ALA A 192 -2.47 -15.14 -8.69
N ASN A 193 -1.86 -14.85 -7.53
CA ASN A 193 -2.57 -14.65 -6.26
C ASN A 193 -1.78 -13.69 -5.34
N ARG A 194 -2.38 -13.27 -4.23
CA ARG A 194 -1.79 -12.24 -3.34
C ARG A 194 -0.53 -12.72 -2.64
N LEU A 195 -0.47 -14.01 -2.26
CA LEU A 195 0.74 -14.63 -1.72
C LEU A 195 1.91 -14.50 -2.71
N ALA A 196 1.70 -14.97 -3.95
CA ALA A 196 2.70 -14.91 -5.02
C ALA A 196 3.13 -13.46 -5.30
N ARG A 197 2.17 -12.53 -5.43
CA ARG A 197 2.44 -11.10 -5.67
C ARG A 197 3.31 -10.49 -4.58
N GLY A 198 3.00 -10.75 -3.31
CA GLY A 198 3.76 -10.17 -2.20
C GLY A 198 5.14 -10.78 -2.01
N GLN A 199 5.29 -12.09 -2.20
CA GLN A 199 6.60 -12.72 -2.24
C GLN A 199 7.45 -12.17 -3.39
N ALA A 200 6.87 -12.03 -4.58
CA ALA A 200 7.55 -11.50 -5.74
C ALA A 200 8.00 -10.04 -5.51
N PHE A 201 7.12 -9.18 -5.02
CA PHE A 201 7.46 -7.77 -4.78
C PHE A 201 8.54 -7.63 -3.69
N ALA A 202 8.43 -8.34 -2.57
CA ALA A 202 9.46 -8.29 -1.54
C ALA A 202 10.81 -8.82 -2.03
N ASN A 203 10.82 -9.89 -2.84
CA ASN A 203 12.03 -10.41 -3.47
C ASN A 203 12.64 -9.40 -4.46
N TYR A 204 11.80 -8.70 -5.23
CA TYR A 204 12.24 -7.63 -6.13
C TYR A 204 12.92 -6.51 -5.35
N VAL A 205 12.28 -6.02 -4.27
CA VAL A 205 12.83 -4.93 -3.45
C VAL A 205 14.15 -5.34 -2.80
N ASN A 206 14.22 -6.57 -2.27
CA ASN A 206 15.43 -7.12 -1.65
C ASN A 206 16.60 -7.26 -2.63
N ARG A 207 16.32 -7.61 -3.90
CA ARG A 207 17.36 -7.75 -4.93
C ARG A 207 17.87 -6.41 -5.44
N LYS A 208 17.00 -5.41 -5.61
CA LYS A 208 17.34 -4.15 -6.27
C LYS A 208 17.72 -3.01 -5.33
N TYR A 209 17.22 -3.04 -4.09
CA TYR A 209 17.29 -1.90 -3.18
C TYR A 209 17.86 -2.31 -1.82
N THR A 210 17.00 -2.70 -0.89
CA THR A 210 17.38 -3.01 0.49
C THR A 210 16.64 -4.26 0.94
N GLN A 211 17.21 -4.94 1.93
CA GLN A 211 16.57 -6.07 2.59
C GLN A 211 15.39 -5.55 3.45
N GLN A 212 14.19 -5.60 2.89
CA GLN A 212 12.93 -5.44 3.59
C GLN A 212 12.49 -6.77 4.24
N LYS A 213 11.68 -6.67 5.31
CA LYS A 213 11.17 -7.86 6.00
C LYS A 213 9.98 -8.43 5.25
N LEU A 214 10.02 -9.73 4.96
CA LEU A 214 8.90 -10.52 4.46
C LEU A 214 8.56 -11.60 5.48
N MET A 215 7.28 -11.71 5.83
CA MET A 215 6.76 -12.78 6.67
C MET A 215 5.57 -13.45 5.99
N VAL A 216 5.69 -14.75 5.75
CA VAL A 216 4.54 -15.60 5.41
C VAL A 216 3.85 -15.95 6.72
N VAL A 217 2.59 -15.52 6.87
CA VAL A 217 1.81 -15.78 8.08
C VAL A 217 1.11 -17.13 7.91
N PRO A 218 1.49 -18.16 8.70
CA PRO A 218 1.01 -19.51 8.51
C PRO A 218 -0.50 -19.61 8.79
N LEU A 219 -1.19 -20.46 8.05
CA LEU A 219 -2.62 -20.76 8.19
C LEU A 219 -3.58 -19.57 8.02
N CYS A 220 -3.09 -18.39 7.63
CA CYS A 220 -3.92 -17.22 7.33
C CYS A 220 -4.13 -17.05 5.83
N GLY A 221 -5.38 -16.81 5.43
CA GLY A 221 -5.75 -16.39 4.07
C GLY A 221 -5.99 -14.87 3.99
N HIS A 222 -6.96 -14.47 3.15
CA HIS A 222 -7.36 -13.07 2.98
C HIS A 222 -8.21 -12.53 4.15
N ASN A 223 -7.70 -12.61 5.38
CA ASN A 223 -8.43 -12.26 6.60
C ASN A 223 -7.61 -11.33 7.51
N ALA A 224 -8.04 -10.07 7.64
CA ALA A 224 -7.32 -9.06 8.41
C ALA A 224 -7.14 -9.42 9.89
N ARG A 225 -8.14 -10.06 10.52
CA ARG A 225 -8.04 -10.49 11.92
C ARG A 225 -6.93 -11.53 12.06
N CYS A 226 -6.97 -12.59 11.23
CA CYS A 226 -5.93 -13.61 11.22
C CYS A 226 -4.54 -12.97 11.04
N MET A 227 -4.39 -12.13 10.01
CA MET A 227 -3.09 -11.51 9.68
C MET A 227 -2.51 -10.64 10.80
N PHE A 228 -3.34 -9.92 11.56
CA PHE A 228 -2.85 -8.94 12.54
C PHE A 228 -2.88 -9.41 13.99
N THR A 229 -3.46 -10.58 14.30
CA THR A 229 -3.55 -11.07 15.68
C THR A 229 -2.75 -12.36 15.93
N THR A 230 -1.86 -12.76 15.03
CA THR A 230 -0.94 -13.89 15.31
C THR A 230 0.17 -13.47 16.26
N GLU A 231 0.68 -14.41 17.06
CA GLU A 231 1.77 -14.16 18.00
C GLU A 231 3.05 -13.65 17.31
N GLN A 232 3.28 -14.07 16.07
CA GLN A 232 4.45 -13.66 15.28
C GLN A 232 4.33 -12.22 14.74
N VAL A 233 3.10 -11.74 14.49
CA VAL A 233 2.85 -10.41 13.93
C VAL A 233 2.68 -9.34 15.00
N LEU A 234 2.16 -9.68 16.18
CA LEU A 234 1.96 -8.71 17.27
C LEU A 234 3.21 -7.89 17.62
N PRO A 235 4.43 -8.47 17.73
CA PRO A 235 5.65 -7.70 17.98
C PRO A 235 6.04 -6.73 16.85
N ILE A 236 5.56 -6.96 15.62
CA ILE A 236 5.78 -6.08 14.46
C ILE A 236 4.85 -4.87 14.54
N LEU A 237 3.58 -5.10 14.91
CA LEU A 237 2.58 -4.03 15.06
C LEU A 237 2.77 -3.21 16.34
N PHE A 238 3.28 -3.84 17.39
CA PHE A 238 3.51 -3.24 18.71
C PHE A 238 4.95 -3.48 19.15
N PRO A 239 5.93 -2.84 18.48
CA PRO A 239 7.33 -3.00 18.82
C PRO A 239 7.58 -2.53 20.25
N LYS A 240 8.48 -3.21 20.96
CA LYS A 240 8.96 -2.74 22.26
C LYS A 240 9.65 -1.39 22.04
N LEU A 241 9.14 -0.36 22.72
CA LEU A 241 9.77 0.96 22.73
C LEU A 241 11.07 0.84 23.53
N GLN A 242 12.19 1.23 22.92
CA GLN A 242 13.46 1.41 23.62
C GLN A 242 13.45 2.72 24.40
#